data_AF-A0A975RBA0-F1
#
_entry.id   AF-A0A975RBA0-F1
#
_cell.length_a   1.000
_cell.length_b   1.000
_cell.length_c   1.000
_cell.angle_alpha   90.00
_cell.angle_beta   90.00
_cell.angle_gamma   90.00
#
_symmetry.space_group_name_H-M   'P 1'
#
loop_
_entity.id
_entity.type
_entity.pdbx_description
1 polymer ?
#
loop_
_entity_poly.entity_id
_entity_poly.type
_entity_poly.pdbx_seq_one_letter_code
_entity_poly.pdbx_strand_id
1 'polypeptide(L)'
;MGRQRQIKAKSGNNELTLHDHESDSPIVPIAQIERLHAIRPDKVDWIFQQTEAESTARREQAKRINTYVFIERLVGVFCAFLIAAGGLAGAIWLASIGGHEVSASAIGGTTLVSMVSAFIYSGRQKK
;
A
#
# COMPACT_ATOMS: atom_id res chain seq x y z
N MET A 1 9.76 -1.53 -9.77
CA MET A 1 11.03 -0.89 -9.34
C MET A 1 12.13 -1.39 -10.28
N GLY A 2 12.92 -0.49 -10.88
CA GLY A 2 14.04 -0.90 -11.74
C GLY A 2 15.30 -1.13 -10.90
N ARG A 3 15.95 -2.28 -11.05
CA ARG A 3 17.22 -2.61 -10.39
C ARG A 3 18.32 -2.64 -11.45
N GLN A 4 19.25 -1.69 -11.32
CA GLN A 4 20.44 -1.63 -12.16
C GLN A 4 21.60 -2.29 -11.43
N ARG A 5 22.14 -3.38 -11.98
CA ARG A 5 23.35 -4.03 -11.44
C ARG A 5 24.52 -3.67 -12.33
N GLN A 6 25.53 -3.03 -11.76
CA GLN A 6 26.82 -2.82 -12.40
C GLN A 6 27.84 -3.71 -11.70
N ILE A 7 28.32 -4.74 -12.40
CA ILE A 7 29.36 -5.63 -11.91
C ILE A 7 30.64 -5.27 -12.65
N LYS A 8 31.65 -4.84 -11.90
CA LYS A 8 32.99 -4.58 -12.43
C LYS A 8 33.92 -5.66 -11.90
N ALA A 9 34.49 -6.46 -12.79
CA ALA A 9 35.52 -7.44 -12.47
C ALA A 9 36.83 -6.97 -13.09
N LYS A 10 37.89 -6.87 -12.28
CA LYS A 10 39.23 -6.52 -12.72
C LYS A 10 40.16 -7.66 -12.39
N SER A 11 40.78 -8.24 -13.42
CA SER A 11 41.82 -9.27 -13.28
C SER A 11 43.05 -8.81 -14.05
N GLY A 12 44.05 -8.33 -13.34
CA GLY A 12 45.28 -7.78 -13.93
C GLY A 12 44.99 -6.60 -14.87
N ASN A 13 45.36 -6.76 -16.15
CA ASN A 13 45.18 -5.75 -17.19
C ASN A 13 43.81 -5.84 -17.93
N ASN A 14 42.92 -6.75 -17.51
CA ASN A 14 41.62 -6.94 -18.13
C ASN A 14 40.51 -6.43 -17.21
N GLU A 15 39.71 -5.48 -17.71
CA GLU A 15 38.53 -4.96 -17.03
C GLU A 15 37.28 -5.43 -17.79
N LEU A 16 36.38 -6.12 -17.09
CA LEU A 16 35.08 -6.55 -17.60
C LEU A 16 33.97 -5.80 -16.85
N THR A 17 33.18 -5.03 -17.60
CA THR A 17 32.02 -4.31 -17.08
C THR A 17 30.73 -4.95 -17.59
N LEU A 18 29.92 -5.48 -16.68
CA LEU A 18 28.59 -6.01 -16.99
C LEU A 18 27.53 -5.02 -16.47
N HIS A 19 26.65 -4.60 -17.37
CA HIS A 19 25.52 -3.74 -17.09
C HIS A 19 24.23 -4.55 -17.27
N ASP A 20 23.54 -4.82 -16.17
CA ASP A 20 22.26 -5.54 -16.16
C ASP A 20 21.15 -4.60 -15.70
N HIS A 21 20.05 -4.55 -16.47
CA HIS A 21 18.92 -3.67 -16.26
C HIS A 21 17.65 -4.51 -16.11
N GLU A 22 17.27 -4.75 -14.86
CA GLU A 22 16.10 -5.54 -14.49
C GLU A 22 14.97 -4.57 -14.13
N SER A 23 13.99 -4.40 -15.02
CA SER A 23 12.86 -3.49 -14.80
C SER A 23 11.58 -4.27 -14.53
N ASP A 24 11.04 -4.14 -13.32
CA ASP A 24 9.70 -4.64 -12.96
C ASP A 24 8.61 -3.62 -13.36
N SER A 25 8.74 -3.04 -14.54
CA SER A 25 7.68 -2.23 -15.12
C SER A 25 7.51 -2.60 -16.58
N PRO A 26 6.28 -2.49 -17.12
CA PRO A 26 5.99 -2.73 -18.53
C PRO A 26 6.51 -1.55 -19.37
N ILE A 27 7.77 -1.18 -19.17
CA ILE A 27 8.48 -0.28 -20.06
C ILE A 27 8.92 -1.16 -21.20
N VAL A 28 8.46 -0.84 -22.39
CA VAL A 28 8.88 -1.53 -23.61
C VAL A 28 10.21 -0.91 -24.04
N PRO A 29 11.36 -1.61 -23.89
CA PRO A 29 12.64 -1.06 -24.30
C PRO A 29 12.72 -1.02 -25.82
N ILE A 30 12.51 0.18 -26.38
CA ILE A 30 12.46 0.42 -27.84
C ILE A 30 13.72 -0.11 -28.54
N ALA A 31 14.90 0.10 -27.94
CA ALA A 31 16.18 -0.38 -28.47
C ALA A 31 16.31 -1.92 -28.53
N GLN A 32 15.61 -2.66 -27.66
CA GLN A 32 15.60 -4.12 -27.68
C GLN A 32 14.53 -4.65 -28.66
N ILE A 33 13.42 -3.92 -28.83
CA ILE A 33 12.42 -4.23 -29.85
C ILE A 33 13.00 -4.06 -31.26
N GLU A 34 13.78 -3.02 -31.51
CA GLU A 34 14.43 -2.82 -32.83
C GLU A 34 15.32 -4.02 -33.20
N ARG A 35 16.09 -4.53 -32.23
CA ARG A 35 16.89 -5.75 -32.40
C ARG A 35 16.03 -6.99 -32.60
N LEU A 36 14.90 -7.10 -31.91
CA LEU A 36 13.97 -8.22 -32.06
C LEU A 36 13.25 -8.16 -33.43
N HIS A 37 12.89 -6.99 -33.90
CA HIS A 37 12.28 -6.77 -35.21
C HIS A 37 13.21 -7.25 -36.34
N ALA A 38 14.52 -7.02 -36.20
CA ALA A 38 15.53 -7.50 -37.14
C ALA A 38 15.67 -9.04 -37.17
N ILE A 39 15.33 -9.74 -36.07
CA ILE A 39 15.47 -11.20 -35.95
C ILE A 39 14.16 -11.91 -36.28
N ARG A 40 13.04 -11.38 -35.78
CA ARG A 40 11.71 -11.98 -35.88
C ARG A 40 10.61 -10.91 -35.77
N PRO A 41 10.21 -10.29 -36.88
CA PRO A 41 9.25 -9.18 -36.87
C PRO A 41 7.84 -9.59 -36.41
N ASP A 42 7.43 -10.85 -36.60
CA ASP A 42 6.10 -11.36 -36.20
C ASP A 42 5.86 -11.38 -34.68
N LYS A 43 6.91 -11.36 -33.86
CA LYS A 43 6.79 -11.39 -32.39
C LYS A 43 6.69 -10.01 -31.74
N VAL A 44 6.92 -8.95 -32.51
CA VAL A 44 6.87 -7.58 -31.99
C VAL A 44 5.44 -7.23 -31.56
N ASP A 45 4.44 -7.55 -32.39
CA ASP A 45 3.03 -7.31 -32.08
C ASP A 45 2.55 -8.11 -30.87
N TRP A 46 3.05 -9.34 -30.71
CA TRP A 46 2.76 -10.17 -29.54
C TRP A 46 3.27 -9.53 -28.24
N ILE A 47 4.45 -8.89 -28.25
CA ILE A 47 4.99 -8.20 -27.05
C ILE A 47 4.11 -7.02 -26.66
N PHE A 48 3.66 -6.22 -27.63
CA PHE A 48 2.74 -5.11 -27.34
C PHE A 48 1.43 -5.61 -26.75
N GLN A 49 0.84 -6.67 -27.31
CA GLN A 49 -0.38 -7.29 -26.78
C GLN A 49 -0.19 -7.83 -25.35
N GLN A 50 0.92 -8.51 -25.08
CA GLN A 50 1.21 -9.02 -23.73
C GLN A 50 1.45 -7.89 -22.73
N THR A 51 2.14 -6.83 -23.15
CA THR A 51 2.39 -5.64 -22.30
C THR A 51 1.06 -4.96 -21.94
N GLU A 52 0.15 -4.82 -22.91
CA GLU A 52 -1.17 -4.24 -22.67
C GLU A 52 -2.01 -5.13 -21.73
N ALA A 53 -2.00 -6.44 -21.94
CA ALA A 53 -2.69 -7.41 -21.08
C ALA A 53 -2.16 -7.36 -19.64
N GLU A 54 -0.83 -7.32 -19.44
CA GLU A 54 -0.22 -7.19 -18.12
C GLU A 54 -0.61 -5.86 -17.46
N SER A 55 -0.57 -4.75 -18.20
CA SER A 55 -0.94 -3.43 -17.68
C SER A 55 -2.39 -3.38 -17.20
N THR A 56 -3.30 -4.04 -17.94
CA THR A 56 -4.72 -4.12 -17.61
C THR A 56 -4.93 -5.00 -16.37
N ALA A 57 -4.27 -6.16 -16.30
CA ALA A 57 -4.32 -7.02 -15.13
C ALA A 57 -3.79 -6.32 -13.87
N ARG A 58 -2.68 -5.57 -13.96
CA ARG A 58 -2.13 -4.79 -12.84
C ARG A 58 -3.12 -3.70 -12.39
N ARG A 59 -3.77 -2.99 -13.32
CA ARG A 59 -4.81 -1.98 -12.99
C ARG A 59 -6.00 -2.61 -12.28
N GLU A 60 -6.46 -3.77 -12.74
CA GLU A 60 -7.58 -4.47 -12.13
C GLU A 60 -7.24 -4.97 -10.71
N GLN A 61 -6.05 -5.56 -10.54
CA GLN A 61 -5.54 -5.96 -9.23
C GLN A 61 -5.42 -4.76 -8.29
N ALA A 62 -4.86 -3.64 -8.75
CA ALA A 62 -4.76 -2.42 -7.96
C ALA A 62 -6.13 -1.90 -7.52
N LYS A 63 -7.14 -1.94 -8.41
CA LYS A 63 -8.53 -1.57 -8.07
C LYS A 63 -9.11 -2.49 -7.00
N ARG A 64 -8.92 -3.80 -7.11
CA ARG A 64 -9.40 -4.78 -6.13
C ARG A 64 -8.73 -4.58 -4.77
N ILE A 65 -7.40 -4.45 -4.74
CA ILE A 65 -6.63 -4.19 -3.52
C ILE A 65 -7.09 -2.89 -2.86
N ASN A 66 -7.21 -1.81 -3.62
CA ASN A 66 -7.67 -0.52 -3.09
C ASN A 66 -9.09 -0.61 -2.52
N THR A 67 -9.97 -1.40 -3.14
CA THR A 67 -11.32 -1.65 -2.64
C THR A 67 -11.29 -2.41 -1.31
N TYR A 68 -10.47 -3.46 -1.19
CA TYR A 68 -10.33 -4.20 0.06
C TYR A 68 -9.74 -3.36 1.19
N VAL A 69 -8.69 -2.58 0.90
CA VAL A 69 -8.11 -1.62 1.85
C VAL A 69 -9.14 -0.58 2.28
N PHE A 70 -9.97 -0.10 1.35
CA PHE A 70 -11.05 0.83 1.68
C PHE A 70 -12.09 0.20 2.61
N ILE A 71 -12.53 -1.03 2.32
CA ILE A 71 -13.50 -1.76 3.15
C ILE A 71 -12.92 -2.02 4.54
N GLU A 72 -11.69 -2.52 4.63
CA GLU A 72 -11.00 -2.77 5.91
C GLU A 72 -10.94 -1.48 6.76
N ARG A 73 -10.58 -0.36 6.12
CA ARG A 73 -10.52 0.93 6.80
C ARG A 73 -11.89 1.42 7.27
N LEU A 74 -12.93 1.20 6.47
CA LEU A 74 -14.30 1.57 6.81
C LEU A 74 -14.84 0.72 7.97
N VAL A 75 -14.58 -0.59 7.94
CA VAL A 75 -14.92 -1.50 9.05
C VAL A 75 -14.18 -1.12 10.32
N GLY A 76 -12.88 -0.79 10.23
CA GLY A 76 -12.09 -0.33 11.37
C GLY A 76 -12.66 0.94 12.02
N VAL A 77 -13.04 1.94 11.22
CA VAL A 77 -13.68 3.18 11.72
C VAL A 77 -15.05 2.89 12.34
N PHE A 78 -15.83 1.98 11.74
CA PHE A 78 -17.13 1.60 12.26
C PHE A 78 -17.02 0.89 13.63
N CYS A 79 -16.08 -0.05 13.78
CA CYS A 79 -15.81 -0.70 15.07
C CYS A 79 -15.35 0.31 16.13
N ALA A 80 -14.48 1.26 15.77
CA ALA A 80 -14.04 2.32 16.67
C ALA A 80 -15.21 3.21 17.12
N PHE A 81 -16.12 3.54 16.20
CA PHE A 81 -17.34 4.28 16.51
C PHE A 81 -18.23 3.54 17.51
N LEU A 82 -18.44 2.23 17.34
CA LEU A 82 -19.25 1.43 18.27
C LEU A 82 -18.64 1.38 19.68
N ILE A 83 -17.32 1.20 19.79
CA ILE A 83 -16.63 1.19 21.08
C ILE A 83 -16.75 2.55 21.77
N ALA A 84 -16.55 3.64 21.03
CA ALA A 84 -16.67 4.97 21.59
C ALA A 84 -18.10 5.32 22.02
N ALA A 85 -19.10 4.96 21.19
CA ALA A 85 -20.51 5.14 21.51
C ALA A 85 -20.89 4.35 22.77
N GLY A 86 -20.45 3.08 22.87
CA GLY A 86 -20.66 2.25 24.05
C GLY A 86 -19.99 2.80 25.31
N GLY A 87 -18.74 3.25 25.21
CA GLY A 87 -18.00 3.84 26.33
C GLY A 87 -18.62 5.15 26.83
N LEU A 88 -19.05 6.03 25.91
CA LEU A 88 -19.76 7.26 26.25
C LEU A 88 -21.14 6.99 26.84
N ALA A 89 -21.92 6.07 26.27
CA ALA A 89 -23.22 5.70 26.80
C ALA A 89 -23.10 5.12 28.23
N GLY A 90 -22.11 4.25 28.46
CA GLY A 90 -21.80 3.71 29.78
C GLY A 90 -21.41 4.80 30.78
N ALA A 91 -20.58 5.77 30.37
CA ALA A 91 -20.20 6.90 31.22
C ALA A 91 -21.41 7.79 31.57
N ILE A 92 -22.30 8.08 30.60
CA ILE A 92 -23.53 8.86 30.83
C ILE A 92 -24.47 8.13 31.79
N TRP A 93 -24.62 6.82 31.63
CA TRP A 93 -25.47 6.01 32.49
C TRP A 93 -24.94 5.97 33.94
N LEU A 94 -23.63 5.80 34.12
CA LEU A 94 -22.98 5.85 35.43
C LEU A 94 -23.09 7.22 36.11
N ALA A 95 -22.97 8.30 35.32
CA ALA A 95 -23.11 9.66 35.83
C ALA A 95 -24.56 9.98 36.27
N SER A 96 -25.56 9.51 35.53
CA SER A 96 -26.97 9.85 35.75
C SER A 96 -27.65 9.02 36.84
N ILE A 97 -27.33 7.73 36.96
CA ILE A 97 -28.04 6.81 37.88
C ILE A 97 -27.17 6.43 39.09
N GLY A 98 -25.85 6.32 38.91
CA GLY A 98 -24.96 5.78 39.93
C GLY A 98 -24.42 6.79 40.93
N GLY A 99 -24.49 8.11 40.65
CA GLY A 99 -23.87 9.14 41.50
C GLY A 99 -22.34 9.04 41.59
N HIS A 100 -21.70 8.16 40.81
CA HIS A 100 -20.26 7.92 40.84
C HIS A 100 -19.52 8.78 39.81
N GLU A 101 -19.53 10.10 40.03
CA GLU A 101 -18.95 11.12 39.12
C GLU A 101 -17.47 10.87 38.78
N VAL A 102 -16.69 10.41 39.77
CA VAL A 102 -15.26 10.09 39.57
C VAL A 102 -15.07 8.93 38.60
N SER A 103 -15.92 7.90 38.68
CA SER A 103 -15.83 6.75 37.77
C SER A 103 -16.31 7.09 36.36
N ALA A 104 -17.37 7.91 36.24
CA ALA A 104 -17.90 8.36 34.97
C ALA A 104 -16.92 9.26 34.22
N SER A 105 -16.27 10.20 34.94
CA SER A 105 -15.24 11.07 34.37
C SER A 105 -13.99 10.31 33.94
N ALA A 106 -13.55 9.31 34.71
CA ALA A 106 -12.43 8.45 34.33
C ALA A 106 -12.73 7.68 33.03
N ILE A 107 -13.88 7.00 32.96
CA ILE A 107 -14.25 6.19 31.80
C ILE A 107 -14.49 7.07 30.56
N GLY A 108 -15.26 8.15 30.70
CA GLY A 108 -15.51 9.08 29.60
C GLY A 108 -14.22 9.76 29.11
N GLY A 109 -13.38 10.22 30.05
CA GLY A 109 -12.09 10.84 29.74
C GLY A 109 -11.14 9.89 29.02
N THR A 110 -10.96 8.67 29.54
CA THR A 110 -10.12 7.65 28.88
C THR A 110 -10.66 7.25 27.51
N THR A 111 -11.97 7.19 27.33
CA THR A 111 -12.60 6.88 26.03
C THR A 111 -12.28 7.97 25.01
N LEU A 112 -12.39 9.26 25.38
CA LEU A 112 -12.08 10.38 24.48
C LEU A 112 -10.58 10.45 24.16
N VAL A 113 -9.72 10.34 25.18
CA VAL A 113 -8.27 10.40 25.01
C VAL A 113 -7.75 9.26 24.14
N SER A 114 -8.24 8.03 24.36
CA SER A 114 -7.84 6.86 23.57
C SER A 114 -8.28 6.98 22.11
N MET A 115 -9.50 7.48 21.85
CA MET A 115 -10.00 7.73 20.50
C MET A 115 -9.14 8.76 19.77
N VAL A 116 -8.89 9.92 20.38
CA VAL A 116 -8.08 10.99 19.75
C VAL A 116 -6.67 10.50 19.44
N SER A 117 -6.06 9.76 20.39
CA SER A 117 -4.73 9.19 20.22
C SER A 117 -4.67 8.18 19.07
N ALA A 118 -5.67 7.31 18.95
CA ALA A 118 -5.77 6.34 17.86
C ALA A 118 -5.91 7.03 16.48
N PHE A 119 -6.69 8.11 16.38
CA PHE A 119 -6.80 8.89 15.15
C PHE A 119 -5.48 9.56 14.76
N ILE A 120 -4.77 10.16 15.71
CA ILE A 120 -3.47 10.79 15.46
C ILE A 120 -2.45 9.75 14.99
N TYR A 121 -2.41 8.57 15.62
CA TYR A 121 -1.48 7.52 15.24
C TYR A 121 -1.81 6.90 13.89
N SER A 122 -3.10 6.67 13.59
CA SER A 122 -3.57 6.20 12.28
C SER A 122 -3.19 7.18 11.15
N GLY A 123 -3.18 8.49 11.42
CA GLY A 123 -2.73 9.50 10.46
C GLY A 123 -1.22 9.44 10.14
N ARG A 124 -0.39 8.97 11.08
CA ARG A 124 1.07 8.89 10.93
C ARG A 124 1.55 7.67 10.15
N GLN A 125 0.82 6.56 10.16
CA GLN A 125 1.17 5.33 9.43
C GLN A 125 1.04 5.44 7.90
N LYS A 126 0.67 6.60 7.35
CA LYS A 126 0.61 6.85 5.90
C LYS A 126 1.96 7.20 5.25
N LYS A 127 3.10 6.95 5.91
CA LYS A 127 4.44 7.17 5.35
C LYS A 127 5.12 5.86 5.01
#